data_AF-A0A661Z4N4-F1
#
_entry.id   AF-A0A661Z4N4-F1
#
_cell.length_a   1.000
_cell.length_b   1.000
_cell.length_c   1.000
_cell.angle_alpha   90.00
_cell.angle_beta   90.00
_cell.angle_gamma   90.00
#
_symmetry.space_group_name_H-M   'P 1'
#
loop_
_entity.id
_entity.type
_entity.pdbx_description
1 polymer ?
#
loop_
_entity_poly.entity_id
_entity_poly.type
_entity_poly.pdbx_seq_one_letter_code
_entity_poly.pdbx_strand_id
1 'polypeptide(L)' 'MVIMAVIAILNNKLSVAIVAAGVVSLFASVLFLLMAAPDVAMTEAAIGSGLSTLIFFYVLNKIKRQNA' A
#
# COMPACT_ATOMS: atom_id res chain seq x y z
N MET A 1 1.42 -11.23 2.68
CA MET A 1 2.44 -10.22 3.04
C MET A 1 3.76 -10.42 2.27
N VAL A 2 4.54 -11.48 2.53
CA VAL A 2 5.89 -11.64 1.94
C VAL A 2 5.87 -11.72 0.41
N ILE A 3 4.99 -12.54 -0.17
CA ILE A 3 4.86 -12.66 -1.64
C ILE A 3 4.51 -11.31 -2.28
N MET A 4 3.59 -10.56 -1.67
CA MET A 4 3.18 -9.24 -2.17
C MET A 4 4.31 -8.21 -2.04
N ALA A 5 5.13 -8.29 -0.99
CA ALA A 5 6.31 -7.44 -0.84
C ALA A 5 7.35 -7.72 -1.94
N VAL A 6 7.58 -9.00 -2.28
CA VAL A 6 8.46 -9.38 -3.39
C VAL A 6 7.92 -8.85 -4.73
N ILE A 7 6.61 -9.00 -4.97
CA ILE A 7 5.95 -8.46 -6.18
C ILE A 7 6.06 -6.93 -6.24
N ALA A 8 5.94 -6.24 -5.10
CA ALA A 8 6.05 -4.79 -5.04
C ALA A 8 7.43 -4.28 -5.48
N ILE A 9 8.49 -5.04 -5.20
CA ILE A 9 9.87 -4.67 -5.51
C ILE A 9 10.26 -5.09 -6.94
N LEU A 10 9.87 -6.29 -7.36
CA LEU A 10 10.36 -6.87 -8.63
C LEU A 10 9.59 -6.41 -9.86
N ASN A 11 8.43 -5.78 -9.70
CA ASN A 11 7.58 -5.49 -10.85
C ASN A 11 7.91 -4.15 -11.52
N ASN A 12 8.05 -4.17 -12.85
CA ASN A 12 8.38 -2.98 -13.66
C ASN A 12 7.25 -1.93 -13.74
N LYS A 13 6.02 -2.31 -13.40
CA LYS A 13 4.86 -1.39 -13.46
C LYS A 13 4.62 -0.76 -12.09
N LEU A 14 4.87 0.56 -11.98
CA LEU A 14 4.64 1.31 -10.73
C LEU A 14 3.21 1.16 -10.19
N SER A 15 2.20 1.09 -11.06
CA SER A 15 0.81 0.86 -10.66
C SER A 15 0.63 -0.45 -9.89
N VAL A 16 1.33 -1.52 -10.29
CA VAL A 16 1.23 -2.82 -9.61
C VAL A 16 2.03 -2.79 -8.31
N ALA A 17 3.17 -2.10 -8.28
CA ALA A 17 3.95 -1.90 -7.05
C ALA A 17 3.13 -1.17 -5.97
N ILE A 18 2.38 -0.12 -6.35
CA ILE A 18 1.51 0.63 -5.42
C ILE A 18 0.40 -0.26 -4.86
N VAL A 19 -0.28 -1.05 -5.69
CA VAL A 19 -1.33 -1.97 -5.22
C VAL A 19 -0.75 -3.05 -4.32
N ALA A 20 0.39 -3.64 -4.70
CA ALA A 20 1.05 -4.67 -3.90
C ALA A 20 1.49 -4.13 -2.53
N ALA A 21 2.01 -2.89 -2.47
CA ALA A 21 2.35 -2.21 -1.22
C ALA A 21 1.12 -1.95 -0.34
N GLY A 22 0.01 -1.49 -0.94
CA GLY A 22 -1.27 -1.31 -0.21
C GLY A 22 -1.80 -2.62 0.38
N VAL A 23 -1.70 -3.73 -0.36
CA VAL A 23 -2.07 -5.06 0.14
C VAL A 23 -1.15 -5.50 1.30
N VAL A 24 0.15 -5.23 1.23
CA VAL A 24 1.08 -5.51 2.34
C VAL A 24 0.65 -4.79 3.62
N SER A 25 0.31 -3.50 3.52
CA SER A 25 -0.18 -2.71 4.66
C SER A 25 -1.54 -3.21 5.19
N LEU A 26 -2.45 -3.64 4.32
CA LEU A 26 -3.71 -4.28 4.73
C LEU A 26 -3.46 -5.57 5.53
N PHE A 27 -2.51 -6.41 5.10
CA PHE A 27 -2.14 -7.60 5.88
C PHE A 27 -1.48 -7.24 7.22
N ALA A 28 -0.72 -6.14 7.27
CA ALA A 28 -0.13 -5.65 8.52
C ALA A 28 -1.21 -5.19 9.51
N SER A 29 -2.25 -4.48 9.07
CA SER A 29 -3.37 -4.08 9.95
C SER A 29 -4.11 -5.27 10.53
N VAL A 30 -4.31 -6.34 9.75
CA VAL A 30 -4.89 -7.61 10.24
C VAL A 30 -4.00 -8.26 11.30
N LEU A 31 -2.67 -8.25 11.11
CA LEU A 31 -1.73 -8.77 12.12
C LEU A 31 -1.79 -7.97 13.42
N PHE A 32 -1.88 -6.64 13.36
CA PHE A 32 -2.06 -5.82 14.57
C PHE A 32 -3.35 -6.13 15.31
N LEU A 33 -4.42 -6.43 14.58
CA LEU A 33 -5.70 -6.84 15.16
C LEU A 33 -5.56 -8.20 15.88
N LEU A 34 -4.84 -9.16 15.28
CA LEU A 34 -4.54 -10.45 15.91
C LEU A 34 -3.63 -10.32 17.14
N MET A 35 -2.76 -9.32 17.19
CA MET A 35 -1.91 -9.00 18.34
C MET A 35 -2.63 -8.22 19.45
N ALA A 36 -3.97 -8.10 19.38
CA ALA A 36 -4.77 -7.33 20.33
C ALA A 36 -4.39 -5.83 20.41
N ALA A 37 -3.90 -5.25 19.32
CA ALA A 37 -3.60 -3.82 19.18
C ALA A 37 -4.60 -3.14 18.21
N PRO A 38 -5.88 -2.94 18.62
CA PRO A 38 -6.93 -2.44 17.73
C PRO A 38 -6.72 -0.99 17.29
N ASP A 39 -6.13 -0.14 18.13
CA ASP A 39 -5.88 1.28 17.81
C ASP A 39 -4.84 1.42 16.68
N VAL A 40 -3.80 0.59 16.71
CA VAL A 40 -2.77 0.54 15.66
C VAL A 40 -3.34 -0.07 14.39
N ALA A 41 -4.17 -1.11 14.50
CA ALA A 41 -4.84 -1.72 13.34
C ALA A 41 -5.73 -0.71 12.58
N MET A 42 -6.50 0.11 13.31
CA MET A 42 -7.38 1.11 12.72
C MET A 42 -6.60 2.22 11.99
N THR A 43 -5.51 2.69 12.58
CA THR A 43 -4.65 3.72 11.97
C THR A 43 -3.88 3.20 10.77
N GLU A 44 -3.32 1.98 10.84
CA GLU A 44 -2.62 1.35 9.72
C GLU A 44 -3.55 1.05 8.55
N ALA A 45 -4.77 0.58 8.81
CA ALA A 45 -5.75 0.34 7.75
C ALA A 45 -6.13 1.65 7.03
N ALA A 46 -6.38 2.73 7.78
CA ALA A 46 -6.78 4.02 7.21
C ALA A 46 -5.63 4.72 6.47
N ILE A 47 -4.45 4.80 7.09
CA ILE A 47 -3.31 5.56 6.55
C ILE A 47 -2.51 4.71 5.57
N GLY A 48 -2.12 3.50 5.96
CA GLY A 48 -1.23 2.64 5.19
C GLY A 48 -1.91 2.06 3.96
N SER A 49 -3.05 1.38 4.12
CA SER A 49 -3.73 0.75 2.97
C SER A 49 -4.59 1.74 2.17
N GLY A 50 -5.21 2.71 2.84
CA GLY A 50 -6.11 3.69 2.22
C GLY A 50 -5.39 4.92 1.68
N LEU A 51 -4.96 5.82 2.58
CA LEU A 51 -4.44 7.14 2.22
C LEU A 51 -3.16 7.05 1.36
N SER A 52 -2.20 6.24 1.77
CA SER A 52 -0.91 6.11 1.06
C SER A 52 -1.10 5.62 -0.37
N THR A 53 -1.94 4.59 -0.57
CA THR A 53 -2.28 4.06 -1.89
C THR A 53 -2.91 5.14 -2.77
N LEU A 54 -3.86 5.92 -2.25
CA LEU A 54 -4.50 7.02 -3.00
C LEU A 54 -3.50 8.11 -3.38
N ILE A 55 -2.64 8.53 -2.44
CA ILE A 55 -1.62 9.55 -2.70
C ILE A 55 -0.64 9.06 -3.79
N PHE A 56 -0.18 7.81 -3.72
CA PHE A 56 0.72 7.26 -4.73
C PHE A 56 0.08 7.21 -6.12
N PHE A 57 -1.19 6.81 -6.21
CA PHE A 57 -1.92 6.83 -7.49
C PHE A 57 -2.11 8.25 -8.03
N TYR A 58 -2.41 9.21 -7.16
CA TYR A 58 -2.53 10.61 -7.53
C TYR A 58 -1.22 11.16 -8.10
N VAL A 59 -0.10 10.93 -7.39
CA VAL A 59 1.23 11.37 -7.82
C VAL A 59 1.64 10.66 -9.12
N LEU A 60 1.41 9.35 -9.24
CA LEU A 60 1.70 8.60 -10.46
C LEU A 60 0.95 9.16 -11.67
N ASN A 61 -0.33 9.50 -11.51
CA ASN A 61 -1.12 10.11 -12.57
C ASN A 61 -0.58 11.50 -12.96
N LYS A 62 -0.15 12.29 -11.97
CA LYS A 62 0.45 13.61 -12.20
C LYS A 62 1.78 13.51 -12.96
N ILE A 63 2.64 12.56 -12.59
CA ILE A 63 3.92 12.31 -13.27
C ILE A 63 3.68 11.86 -14.72
N LYS A 64 2.76 10.91 -14.94
CA LYS A 64 2.42 10.45 -16.30
C LYS A 64 1.92 11.59 -17.19
N ARG A 65 1.15 12.53 -16.64
CA ARG A 65 0.64 13.69 -17.38
C ARG A 65 1.71 14.74 -17.69
N GLN A 66 2.74 14.88 -16.86
CA GLN A 66 3.87 15.79 -17.16
C GLN A 66 4.84 15.23 -18.21
N ASN A 67 4.95 13.90 -18.29
CA ASN A 67 5.82 13.22 -19.25
C ASN A 67 5.14 12.95 -20.61
N ALA A 68 3.89 13.37 -20.79
CA ALA A 68 3.10 13.25 -22.03
C ALA A 68 3.02 14.60 -22.74
#